data_AF-A0A2K4DR99-F1
#
_entry.id   AF-A0A2K4DR99-F1
#
_cell.length_a   1.000
_cell.length_b   1.000
_cell.length_c   1.000
_cell.angle_alpha   90.00
_cell.angle_beta   90.00
_cell.angle_gamma   90.00
#
_symmetry.space_group_name_H-M   'P 1'
#
loop_
_entity.id
_entity.type
_entity.pdbx_description
1 polymer ?
#
loop_
_entity_poly.entity_id
_entity_poly.type
_entity_poly.pdbx_seq_one_letter_code
_entity_poly.pdbx_strand_id
1 'polypeptide(L)'
;MTIFLIVGILIPIIYVLRLNIKQHAIRIKETIITIALSVVGITIFSLLGVVVSHQQVNILLLIIASIVVGIIWGLLLAGVYKLYNYLSHTFRK
;
A
#
# COMPACT_ATOMS: atom_id res chain seq x y z
N MET A 1 -2.21 16.96 6.43
CA MET A 1 -2.89 15.78 5.85
C MET A 1 -2.03 15.05 4.81
N THR A 2 -1.62 15.71 3.73
CA THR A 2 -0.94 15.06 2.57
C THR A 2 0.35 14.32 2.94
N ILE A 3 1.18 14.91 3.81
CA ILE A 3 2.45 14.30 4.26
C ILE A 3 2.20 12.97 4.99
N PHE A 4 1.20 12.90 5.87
CA PHE A 4 0.90 11.66 6.60
C PHE A 4 0.46 10.55 5.66
N LEU A 5 -0.39 10.87 4.68
CA LEU A 5 -0.83 9.94 3.65
C LEU A 5 0.36 9.38 2.84
N ILE A 6 1.32 10.23 2.48
CA ILE A 6 2.55 9.80 1.80
C ILE A 6 3.31 8.77 2.64
N VAL A 7 3.45 9.00 3.95
CA VAL A 7 4.13 8.04 4.84
C VAL A 7 3.39 6.71 4.90
N GLY A 8 2.04 6.74 4.98
CA GLY A 8 1.22 5.52 4.95
C GLY A 8 1.38 4.72 3.65
N ILE A 9 1.53 5.41 2.52
CA ILE A 9 1.72 4.82 1.18
C ILE A 9 3.11 4.17 1.03
N LEU A 10 4.14 4.67 1.71
CA LEU A 10 5.51 4.15 1.61
C LEU A 10 5.67 2.75 2.22
N ILE A 11 4.89 2.39 3.24
CA ILE A 11 4.98 1.08 3.91
C ILE A 11 4.83 -0.10 2.94
N PRO A 12 3.74 -0.22 2.16
CA PRO A 12 3.59 -1.31 1.20
C PRO A 12 4.64 -1.24 0.07
N ILE A 13 5.12 -0.03 -0.30
CA ILE A 13 6.18 0.15 -1.29
C ILE A 13 7.49 -0.49 -0.81
N ILE A 14 7.90 -0.22 0.43
CA ILE A 14 9.10 -0.81 1.03
C ILE A 14 9.00 -2.34 1.06
N TYR A 15 7.82 -2.87 1.37
CA TYR A 15 7.58 -4.31 1.36
C TYR A 15 7.75 -4.92 -0.05
N VAL A 16 7.16 -4.31 -1.07
CA VAL A 16 7.28 -4.77 -2.46
C VAL A 16 8.72 -4.63 -2.98
N LEU A 17 9.43 -3.56 -2.63
CA LEU A 17 10.86 -3.41 -2.92
C LEU A 17 11.69 -4.54 -2.30
N ARG A 18 11.39 -4.91 -1.04
CA ARG A 18 12.07 -6.03 -0.38
C ARG A 18 11.82 -7.35 -1.10
N LEU A 19 10.61 -7.58 -1.62
CA LEU A 19 10.31 -8.75 -2.46
C LEU A 19 11.11 -8.74 -3.76
N ASN A 20 11.25 -7.57 -4.40
CA ASN A 20 12.07 -7.38 -5.59
C ASN A 20 13.54 -7.77 -5.37
N ILE A 21 14.15 -7.21 -4.32
CA ILE A 21 15.56 -7.45 -3.99
C ILE A 21 15.82 -8.94 -3.73
N LYS A 22 14.85 -9.63 -3.11
CA LYS A 22 14.93 -11.07 -2.84
C LYS A 22 14.60 -11.95 -4.06
N GLN A 23 14.32 -11.37 -5.22
CA GLN A 23 13.85 -12.06 -6.42
C GLN A 23 12.68 -13.01 -6.13
N HIS A 24 11.83 -12.63 -5.17
CA HIS A 24 10.74 -13.48 -4.72
C HIS A 24 9.51 -13.22 -5.57
N ALA A 25 9.09 -14.21 -6.35
CA ALA A 25 7.88 -14.08 -7.15
C ALA A 25 6.66 -13.79 -6.26
N ILE A 26 5.91 -12.73 -6.59
CA ILE A 26 4.63 -12.45 -5.91
C ILE A 26 3.65 -13.58 -6.22
N ARG A 27 3.22 -14.27 -5.18
CA ARG A 27 2.05 -15.17 -5.20
C ARG A 27 0.91 -14.47 -4.45
N ILE A 28 -0.21 -15.18 -4.34
CA ILE A 28 -1.42 -14.67 -3.69
C ILE A 28 -1.17 -14.23 -2.24
N LYS A 29 -0.26 -14.92 -1.52
CA LYS A 29 0.08 -14.59 -0.12
C LYS A 29 0.71 -13.21 -0.01
N GLU A 30 1.69 -12.92 -0.87
CA GLU A 30 2.40 -11.64 -0.89
C GLU A 30 1.46 -10.51 -1.33
N THR A 31 0.54 -10.77 -2.26
CA THR A 31 -0.52 -9.82 -2.63
C THR A 31 -1.40 -9.45 -1.43
N ILE A 32 -1.86 -10.44 -0.67
CA ILE A 32 -2.67 -10.21 0.53
C ILE A 32 -1.89 -9.41 1.58
N ILE A 33 -0.60 -9.71 1.78
CA ILE A 33 0.25 -8.97 2.72
C ILE A 33 0.41 -7.52 2.27
N THR A 34 0.64 -7.27 0.99
CA THR A 34 0.74 -5.90 0.44
C THR A 34 -0.56 -5.12 0.64
N ILE A 35 -1.72 -5.76 0.44
CA ILE A 35 -3.03 -5.15 0.70
C ILE A 35 -3.21 -4.84 2.18
N ALA A 36 -2.92 -5.79 3.06
CA ALA A 36 -3.03 -5.60 4.50
C ALA A 36 -2.14 -4.45 4.99
N LEU A 37 -0.88 -4.41 4.54
CA LEU A 37 0.07 -3.32 4.85
C LEU A 37 -0.42 -1.97 4.32
N SER A 38 -1.02 -1.94 3.13
CA SER A 38 -1.59 -0.72 2.55
C SER A 38 -2.77 -0.21 3.37
N VAL A 39 -3.70 -1.09 3.73
CA VAL A 39 -4.87 -0.74 4.55
C VAL A 39 -4.45 -0.24 5.92
N VAL A 40 -3.56 -0.96 6.61
CA VAL A 40 -3.08 -0.59 7.94
C VAL A 40 -2.31 0.74 7.89
N GLY A 41 -1.38 0.88 6.94
CA GLY A 41 -0.59 2.10 6.77
C GLY A 41 -1.46 3.31 6.48
N ILE A 42 -2.33 3.23 5.48
CA ILE A 42 -3.19 4.35 5.09
C ILE A 42 -4.17 4.71 6.22
N THR A 43 -4.75 3.74 6.92
CA THR A 43 -5.70 4.00 8.01
C THR A 43 -5.02 4.69 9.20
N ILE A 44 -3.89 4.17 9.68
CA ILE A 44 -3.17 4.75 10.83
C ILE A 44 -2.72 6.17 10.52
N PHE A 45 -2.09 6.39 9.36
CA PHE A 45 -1.58 7.70 9.02
C PHE A 45 -2.67 8.72 8.66
N SER A 46 -3.81 8.27 8.13
CA SER A 46 -4.97 9.15 7.93
C SER A 46 -5.53 9.62 9.28
N LEU A 47 -5.66 8.73 10.25
CA LEU A 47 -6.10 9.08 11.62
C LEU A 47 -5.13 10.05 12.29
N LEU A 48 -3.81 9.78 12.23
CA LEU A 48 -2.79 10.70 12.73
C LEU A 48 -2.87 12.07 12.04
N GLY A 49 -3.09 12.08 10.73
CA GLY A 49 -3.27 13.31 9.96
C GLY A 49 -4.43 14.16 10.46
N VAL A 50 -5.57 13.54 10.77
CA VAL A 50 -6.74 14.24 11.34
C VAL A 50 -6.43 14.79 12.73
N VAL A 51 -5.86 13.98 13.60
CA VAL A 51 -5.54 14.37 14.98
C VAL A 51 -4.57 15.55 15.00
N VAL A 52 -3.48 15.49 14.23
CA VAL A 52 -2.47 16.55 14.18
C VAL A 52 -3.04 17.83 13.56
N SER A 53 -3.88 17.71 12.53
CA SER A 53 -4.47 18.87 11.85
C SER A 53 -5.73 19.43 12.52
N HIS A 54 -6.19 18.82 13.62
CA HIS A 54 -7.41 19.21 14.34
C HIS A 54 -8.64 19.33 13.42
N GLN A 55 -8.68 18.52 12.37
CA GLN A 55 -9.77 18.57 11.40
C GLN A 55 -11.04 17.92 11.95
N GLN A 56 -12.16 18.59 11.77
CA GLN A 56 -13.47 18.00 12.03
C GLN A 56 -13.90 17.12 10.84
N VAL A 57 -13.64 15.83 10.96
CA VAL A 57 -14.07 14.81 10.01
C VAL A 57 -14.74 13.67 10.75
N ASN A 58 -15.73 13.06 10.09
CA ASN A 58 -16.37 11.85 10.59
C ASN A 58 -15.38 10.69 10.58
N ILE A 59 -14.92 10.26 11.76
CA ILE A 59 -13.90 9.22 11.95
C ILE A 59 -14.34 7.89 11.33
N LEU A 60 -15.63 7.56 11.41
CA LEU A 60 -16.16 6.31 10.86
C LEU A 60 -16.10 6.31 9.33
N LEU A 61 -16.48 7.43 8.71
CA LEU A 61 -16.38 7.61 7.27
C LEU A 61 -14.91 7.58 6.81
N LEU A 62 -14.01 8.20 7.57
CA LEU A 62 -12.57 8.20 7.30
C LEU A 62 -12.03 6.77 7.29
N ILE A 63 -12.34 5.95 8.30
CA ILE A 63 -11.85 4.56 8.38
C ILE A 63 -12.33 3.75 7.17
N ILE A 64 -13.61 3.85 6.80
CA ILE A 64 -14.16 3.13 5.64
C ILE A 64 -13.45 3.58 4.36
N ALA A 65 -13.28 4.89 4.17
CA ALA A 65 -12.58 5.44 3.01
C ALA A 65 -11.12 4.97 2.97
N SER A 66 -10.41 4.99 4.10
CA SER A 66 -9.02 4.54 4.20
C SER A 66 -8.87 3.05 3.87
N ILE A 67 -9.83 2.20 4.25
CA ILE A 67 -9.83 0.78 3.89
C ILE A 67 -9.97 0.61 2.37
N VAL A 68 -10.95 1.30 1.76
CA VAL A 68 -11.16 1.23 0.30
C VAL A 68 -9.92 1.69 -0.46
N VAL A 69 -9.35 2.84 -0.08
CA VAL A 69 -8.12 3.38 -0.68
C VAL A 69 -6.95 2.41 -0.48
N GLY A 70 -6.81 1.83 0.71
CA GLY A 70 -5.78 0.85 1.02
C GLY A 70 -5.86 -0.42 0.18
N ILE A 71 -7.06 -0.93 -0.07
CA ILE A 71 -7.28 -2.09 -0.93
C ILE A 71 -6.90 -1.79 -2.38
N ILE A 72 -7.41 -0.67 -2.92
CA ILE A 72 -7.11 -0.25 -4.29
C ILE A 72 -5.61 -0.07 -4.47
N TRP A 73 -4.96 0.62 -3.52
CA TRP A 73 -3.52 0.86 -3.56
C TRP A 73 -2.70 -0.42 -3.48
N GLY A 74 -3.05 -1.33 -2.57
CA GLY A 74 -2.34 -2.60 -2.41
C GLY A 74 -2.47 -3.50 -3.64
N LEU A 75 -3.65 -3.54 -4.27
CA LEU A 75 -3.87 -4.27 -5.53
C LEU A 75 -3.05 -3.68 -6.68
N LEU A 76 -3.05 -2.35 -6.80
CA LEU A 76 -2.29 -1.65 -7.84
C LEU A 76 -0.80 -1.93 -7.69
N LEU A 77 -0.26 -1.82 -6.47
CA LEU A 77 1.15 -2.05 -6.19
C LEU A 77 1.56 -3.52 -6.46
N ALA A 78 0.76 -4.48 -6.00
CA ALA A 78 1.01 -5.89 -6.26
C ALA A 78 0.90 -6.24 -7.75
N GLY A 79 -0.06 -5.65 -8.46
CA GLY A 79 -0.25 -5.81 -9.91
C GLY A 79 0.92 -5.28 -10.71
N VAL A 80 1.38 -4.06 -10.41
CA VAL A 80 2.56 -3.45 -11.04
C VAL A 80 3.80 -4.31 -10.82
N TYR A 81 4.01 -4.81 -9.60
CA TYR A 81 5.14 -5.69 -9.33
C TYR A 81 5.04 -7.02 -10.09
N LYS A 82 3.85 -7.61 -10.18
CA LYS A 82 3.64 -8.84 -10.94
C LYS A 82 3.97 -8.64 -12.43
N LEU A 83 3.54 -7.50 -12.99
CA LEU A 83 3.86 -7.12 -14.37
C LEU A 83 5.37 -6.90 -14.55
N TYR A 84 6.02 -6.19 -13.63
CA TYR A 84 7.46 -5.98 -13.64
C TYR A 84 8.23 -7.31 -13.59
N ASN A 85 7.82 -8.23 -12.71
CA ASN A 85 8.44 -9.55 -12.60
C ASN A 85 8.28 -10.34 -13.91
N TYR A 86 7.09 -10.29 -14.54
CA TYR A 86 6.84 -10.94 -15.84
C TYR A 86 7.72 -10.37 -16.95
N LEU A 87 7.81 -9.04 -17.06
CA LEU A 87 8.65 -8.36 -18.06
C LEU A 87 10.13 -8.68 -17.86
N SER A 88 10.61 -8.60 -16.62
CA SER A 88 12.01 -8.90 -16.24
C SER A 88 12.40 -10.34 -16.62
N HIS A 89 11.51 -11.32 -16.44
CA HIS A 89 11.79 -12.70 -16.82
C HIS A 89 11.64 -12.98 -18.33
N THR A 90 10.81 -12.20 -19.03
CA THR A 90 10.54 -12.40 -20.48
C THR A 90 11.64 -11.77 -21.34
N PHE A 91 12.14 -10.60 -20.96
CA PHE A 91 13.13 -9.83 -21.73
C PHE A 91 14.59 -10.09 -21.32
N ARG A 92 14.83 -10.93 -20.33
CA ARG A 92 16.18 -11.36 -19.91
C ARG A 92 16.63 -12.63 -20.65
N LYS A 93 16.12 -12.83 -21.88
CA LYS A 93 16.60 -13.82 -22.84
C LYS A 93 17.68 -13.20 -23.73
#